data_AF-A0A7S3G1P9-F1
#
_entry.id   AF-A0A7S3G1P9-F1
#
_cell.length_a   1.000
_cell.length_b   1.000
_cell.length_c   1.000
_cell.angle_alpha   90.00
_cell.angle_beta   90.00
_cell.angle_gamma   90.00
#
_symmetry.space_group_name_H-M   'P 1'
#
loop_
_entity.id
_entity.type
_entity.pdbx_description
1 polymer ?
#
loop_
_entity_poly.entity_id
_entity_poly.type
_entity_poly.pdbx_seq_one_letter_code
_entity_poly.pdbx_strand_id
1 'polypeptide(L)'
;MPEGIISFKCPFLYKDSAEGTANYEKVFSKVANAKDEMMVGQLKEIALRRSQLADALKTITPASSIAQLDAAQKTVEETIPFLYAVAQAVEKNPNVKRVGKLVFTWVSACEAKNEVKMCENAWSDVGMAVVSLAILHAFRANQMLETTVTREEFVESGGKSSAAEFRCAAGVMDELIKVILPHIKEEGSYPPELQTTVATAMRDIFIAEGLQVTIKKAVEDGTPLVGAARLSIPTHFPIL
;
A
#
# COMPACT_ATOMS: atom_id res chain seq x y z
N MET A 1 15.25 14.42 -28.34
CA MET A 1 14.43 14.81 -27.17
C MET A 1 14.75 13.81 -26.08
N PRO A 2 15.07 14.21 -24.83
CA PRO A 2 15.46 13.24 -23.82
C PRO A 2 14.22 12.43 -23.42
N GLU A 3 14.32 11.11 -23.57
CA GLU A 3 13.37 10.12 -23.10
C GLU A 3 13.40 10.11 -21.56
N GLY A 4 12.64 11.02 -20.96
CA GLY A 4 12.42 11.10 -19.53
C GLY A 4 11.17 10.34 -19.12
N ILE A 5 11.09 9.04 -19.40
CA ILE A 5 10.15 8.17 -18.69
C ILE A 5 10.85 7.80 -17.38
N ILE A 6 10.45 8.43 -16.28
CA ILE A 6 10.78 7.95 -14.94
C ILE A 6 10.02 6.64 -14.76
N SER A 7 10.61 5.55 -15.22
CA SER A 7 10.12 4.19 -14.97
C SER A 7 10.30 3.90 -13.50
N PHE A 8 9.20 3.88 -12.74
CA PHE A 8 9.19 3.41 -11.37
C PHE A 8 9.35 1.87 -11.37
N LYS A 9 10.60 1.41 -11.48
CA LYS A 9 10.95 0.02 -11.21
C LYS A 9 11.01 -0.15 -9.68
N CYS A 10 9.86 -0.36 -9.05
CA CYS A 10 9.81 -0.78 -7.66
C CYS A 10 9.60 -2.30 -7.62
N PRO A 11 10.59 -3.10 -7.19
CA PRO A 11 10.39 -4.52 -7.04
C PRO A 11 10.30 -4.89 -5.55
N PHE A 12 9.46 -5.91 -5.26
CA PHE A 12 9.45 -6.76 -4.07
C PHE A 12 8.74 -6.23 -2.80
N LEU A 13 7.87 -7.06 -2.22
CA LEU A 13 7.12 -6.73 -1.00
C LEU A 13 7.24 -7.75 0.14
N TYR A 14 7.99 -8.84 0.00
CA TYR A 14 8.15 -9.79 1.11
C TYR A 14 9.34 -10.73 0.95
N LYS A 15 10.10 -10.92 2.03
CA LYS A 15 11.04 -12.04 2.17
C LYS A 15 10.71 -12.76 3.47
N ASP A 16 10.50 -14.06 3.37
CA ASP A 16 10.13 -14.91 4.49
C ASP A 16 11.15 -14.79 5.62
N SER A 17 10.68 -14.49 6.82
CA SER A 17 11.29 -15.07 8.01
C SER A 17 10.22 -15.97 8.62
N ALA A 18 10.55 -17.26 8.81
CA ALA A 18 9.72 -18.22 9.55
C ALA A 18 9.36 -17.72 10.99
N GLU A 19 9.91 -16.58 11.41
CA GLU A 19 9.68 -15.89 12.67
C GLU A 19 8.36 -15.10 12.70
N GLY A 20 7.85 -14.63 11.55
CA GLY A 20 6.61 -13.85 11.48
C GLY A 20 5.36 -14.64 11.87
N THR A 21 5.24 -15.88 11.40
CA THR A 21 4.14 -16.80 11.72
C THR A 21 4.24 -17.32 13.16
N ALA A 22 5.46 -17.55 13.65
CA ALA A 22 5.73 -18.02 15.01
C ALA A 22 5.42 -16.97 16.11
N ASN A 23 5.38 -15.68 15.77
CA ASN A 23 5.14 -14.60 16.73
C ASN A 23 3.66 -14.44 17.15
N TYR A 24 2.70 -14.76 16.29
CA TYR A 24 1.28 -14.66 16.65
C TYR A 24 0.85 -15.75 17.65
N GLU A 25 1.37 -16.98 17.51
CA GLU A 25 1.08 -18.08 18.44
C GLU A 25 1.70 -17.85 19.84
N LYS A 26 2.87 -17.22 19.91
CA LYS A 26 3.54 -16.91 21.19
C LYS A 26 2.87 -15.80 22.01
N VAL A 27 2.15 -14.87 21.37
CA VAL A 27 1.62 -13.67 22.05
C VAL A 27 0.35 -13.93 22.87
N PHE A 28 -0.40 -15.02 22.59
CA PHE A 28 -1.73 -15.24 23.17
C PHE A 28 -1.90 -16.53 23.98
N SER A 29 -0.84 -17.31 24.18
CA SER A 29 -0.87 -18.62 24.87
C SER A 29 -1.27 -18.62 26.37
N LYS A 30 -1.63 -17.46 26.93
CA LYS A 30 -2.07 -17.31 28.33
C LYS A 30 -3.45 -16.66 28.52
N VAL A 31 -4.25 -16.50 27.47
CA VAL A 31 -5.70 -16.38 27.66
C VAL A 31 -6.17 -17.81 27.86
N ALA A 32 -6.51 -18.18 29.09
CA ALA A 32 -6.79 -19.54 29.52
C ALA A 32 -8.10 -19.54 30.31
N ASN A 33 -9.21 -19.87 29.63
CA ASN A 33 -10.22 -20.87 30.00
C ASN A 33 -11.46 -20.74 29.09
N ALA A 34 -11.73 -21.77 28.28
CA ALA A 34 -12.99 -22.10 27.55
C ALA A 34 -13.63 -21.05 26.61
N LYS A 35 -13.38 -19.74 26.79
CA LYS A 35 -13.63 -18.67 25.80
C LYS A 35 -12.53 -18.61 24.72
N ASP A 36 -11.54 -19.51 24.81
CA ASP A 36 -10.33 -19.52 24.00
C ASP A 36 -10.47 -20.17 22.64
N GLU A 37 -11.41 -21.08 22.38
CA GLU A 37 -11.49 -21.70 21.05
C GLU A 37 -11.89 -20.70 19.97
N MET A 38 -12.82 -19.78 20.29
CA MET A 38 -13.21 -18.70 19.39
C MET A 38 -12.06 -17.71 19.16
N MET A 39 -11.33 -17.35 20.22
CA MET A 39 -10.20 -16.42 20.15
C MET A 39 -9.00 -17.05 19.42
N VAL A 40 -8.68 -18.32 19.68
CA VAL A 40 -7.67 -19.11 18.98
C VAL A 40 -8.06 -19.29 17.52
N GLY A 41 -9.33 -19.52 17.22
CA GLY A 41 -9.87 -19.56 15.86
C GLY A 41 -9.64 -18.24 15.11
N GLN A 42 -9.97 -17.11 15.74
CA GLN A 42 -9.74 -15.77 15.19
C GLN A 42 -8.24 -15.47 14.97
N LEU A 43 -7.38 -15.87 15.90
CA LEU A 43 -5.93 -15.70 15.76
C LEU A 43 -5.35 -16.55 14.63
N LYS A 44 -5.82 -17.79 14.48
CA LYS A 44 -5.46 -18.65 13.33
C LYS A 44 -5.95 -18.04 12.02
N GLU A 45 -7.14 -17.47 12.00
CA GLU A 45 -7.67 -16.77 10.83
C GLU A 45 -6.82 -15.55 10.48
N ILE A 46 -6.45 -14.72 11.46
CA ILE A 46 -5.54 -13.57 11.24
C ILE A 46 -4.19 -14.03 10.70
N ALA A 47 -3.59 -15.07 11.29
CA ALA A 47 -2.32 -15.61 10.83
C ALA A 47 -2.42 -16.16 9.39
N LEU A 48 -3.53 -16.84 9.06
CA LEU A 48 -3.80 -17.32 7.71
C LEU A 48 -3.95 -16.17 6.71
N ARG A 49 -4.74 -15.15 7.03
CA ARG A 49 -4.93 -13.96 6.18
C ARG A 49 -3.61 -13.23 5.94
N ARG A 50 -2.79 -13.11 6.99
CA ARG A 50 -1.44 -12.55 6.88
C ARG A 50 -0.52 -13.38 5.98
N SER A 51 -0.57 -14.72 6.06
CA SER A 51 0.19 -15.58 5.16
C SER A 51 -0.26 -15.41 3.71
N GLN A 52 -1.58 -15.35 3.48
CA GLN A 52 -2.16 -15.11 2.16
C GLN A 52 -1.73 -13.75 1.59
N LEU A 53 -1.72 -12.70 2.42
CA LEU A 53 -1.18 -11.39 2.07
C LEU A 53 0.28 -11.49 1.64
N ALA A 54 1.13 -12.14 2.44
CA ALA A 54 2.55 -12.31 2.11
C ALA A 54 2.72 -13.05 0.79
N ASP A 55 2.00 -14.15 0.58
CA ASP A 55 2.11 -14.96 -0.63
C ASP A 55 1.61 -14.22 -1.87
N ALA A 56 0.51 -13.46 -1.76
CA ALA A 56 0.04 -12.60 -2.83
C ALA A 56 1.12 -11.59 -3.24
N LEU A 57 1.70 -10.89 -2.27
CA LEU A 57 2.71 -9.85 -2.51
C LEU A 57 4.06 -10.39 -3.02
N LYS A 58 4.47 -11.61 -2.62
CA LYS A 58 5.69 -12.27 -3.12
C LYS A 58 5.68 -12.49 -4.63
N THR A 59 4.50 -12.73 -5.20
CA THR A 59 4.35 -13.05 -6.63
C THR A 59 4.30 -11.81 -7.53
N ILE A 60 4.20 -10.62 -6.94
CA ILE A 60 4.10 -9.37 -7.69
C ILE A 60 5.48 -8.88 -8.11
N THR A 61 5.59 -8.63 -9.41
CA THR A 61 6.76 -8.06 -10.06
C THR A 61 6.32 -6.89 -10.94
N PRO A 62 7.24 -6.03 -11.41
CA PRO A 62 6.88 -4.97 -12.36
C PRO A 62 6.21 -5.48 -13.64
N ALA A 63 6.42 -6.75 -14.03
CA ALA A 63 5.85 -7.39 -15.21
C ALA A 63 4.57 -8.21 -14.91
N SER A 64 4.01 -8.11 -13.70
CA SER A 64 2.78 -8.83 -13.34
C SER A 64 1.60 -8.34 -14.18
N SER A 65 0.80 -9.28 -14.67
CA SER A 65 -0.42 -8.97 -15.43
C SER A 65 -1.48 -8.27 -14.58
N ILE A 66 -2.42 -7.57 -15.21
CA ILE A 66 -3.56 -6.91 -14.54
C ILE A 66 -4.34 -7.92 -13.67
N ALA A 67 -4.59 -9.13 -14.15
CA ALA A 67 -5.31 -10.16 -13.38
C ALA A 67 -4.56 -10.59 -12.11
N GLN A 68 -3.23 -10.65 -12.14
CA GLN A 68 -2.42 -10.94 -10.96
C GLN A 68 -2.46 -9.77 -9.96
N LEU A 69 -2.41 -8.53 -10.46
CA LEU A 69 -2.51 -7.33 -9.64
C LEU A 69 -3.90 -7.23 -8.99
N ASP A 70 -4.98 -7.48 -9.72
CA ASP A 70 -6.36 -7.50 -9.20
C ASP A 70 -6.52 -8.52 -8.06
N ALA A 71 -5.97 -9.72 -8.23
CA ALA A 71 -6.03 -10.76 -7.21
C ALA A 71 -5.23 -10.38 -5.93
N ALA A 72 -4.07 -9.74 -6.10
CA ALA A 72 -3.27 -9.26 -4.98
C ALA A 72 -3.94 -8.09 -4.26
N GLN A 73 -4.49 -7.11 -5.00
CA GLN A 73 -5.26 -6.00 -4.43
C GLN A 73 -6.41 -6.50 -3.57
N LYS A 74 -7.24 -7.40 -4.13
CA LYS A 74 -8.35 -8.00 -3.39
C LYS A 74 -7.90 -8.69 -2.11
N THR A 75 -6.80 -9.44 -2.17
CA THR A 75 -6.25 -10.12 -0.98
C THR A 75 -5.83 -9.11 0.09
N VAL A 76 -5.21 -8.00 -0.31
CA VAL A 76 -4.78 -6.94 0.62
C VAL A 76 -5.99 -6.22 1.21
N GLU A 77 -6.96 -5.81 0.38
CA GLU A 77 -8.21 -5.18 0.81
C GLU A 77 -9.00 -6.05 1.80
N GLU A 78 -9.08 -7.36 1.55
CA GLU A 78 -9.74 -8.30 2.47
C GLU A 78 -8.96 -8.48 3.78
N THR A 79 -7.64 -8.31 3.77
CA THR A 79 -6.79 -8.53 4.95
C THR A 79 -6.71 -7.30 5.86
N ILE A 80 -6.72 -6.08 5.30
CA ILE A 80 -6.60 -4.81 6.05
C ILE A 80 -7.59 -4.72 7.23
N PRO A 81 -8.90 -5.03 7.09
CA PRO A 81 -9.85 -4.97 8.20
C PRO A 81 -9.46 -5.84 9.39
N PHE A 82 -8.85 -7.01 9.14
CA PHE A 82 -8.39 -7.91 10.20
C PHE A 82 -7.17 -7.33 10.92
N LEU A 83 -6.21 -6.77 10.18
CA LEU A 83 -5.04 -6.10 10.79
C LEU A 83 -5.47 -4.90 11.64
N TYR A 84 -6.42 -4.10 11.16
CA TYR A 84 -7.02 -3.01 11.92
C TYR A 84 -7.69 -3.50 13.21
N ALA A 85 -8.48 -4.57 13.14
CA ALA A 85 -9.13 -5.14 14.32
C ALA A 85 -8.09 -5.58 15.38
N VAL A 86 -6.98 -6.18 14.95
CA VAL A 86 -5.86 -6.54 15.85
C VAL A 86 -5.21 -5.30 16.45
N ALA A 87 -4.86 -4.30 15.64
CA ALA A 87 -4.24 -3.07 16.11
C ALA A 87 -5.12 -2.36 17.15
N GLN A 88 -6.43 -2.24 16.88
CA GLN A 88 -7.38 -1.64 17.82
C GLN A 88 -7.57 -2.49 19.09
N ALA A 89 -7.68 -3.81 18.97
CA ALA A 89 -7.80 -4.68 20.14
C ALA A 89 -6.57 -4.56 21.06
N VAL A 90 -5.38 -4.47 20.46
CA VAL A 90 -4.13 -4.34 21.18
C VAL A 90 -3.94 -2.95 21.81
N GLU A 91 -4.42 -1.89 21.16
CA GLU A 91 -4.30 -0.52 21.66
C GLU A 91 -5.36 -0.18 22.72
N LYS A 92 -6.62 -0.56 22.47
CA LYS A 92 -7.79 -0.07 23.23
C LYS A 92 -8.30 -1.04 24.28
N ASN A 93 -7.91 -2.31 24.26
CA ASN A 93 -8.40 -3.29 25.23
C ASN A 93 -7.42 -3.47 26.40
N PRO A 94 -7.72 -2.92 27.60
CA PRO A 94 -6.84 -3.06 28.76
C PRO A 94 -6.70 -4.51 29.25
N ASN A 95 -7.58 -5.42 28.81
CA ASN A 95 -7.52 -6.84 29.14
C ASN A 95 -6.57 -7.62 28.23
N VAL A 96 -6.14 -7.05 27.09
CA VAL A 96 -5.16 -7.66 26.20
C VAL A 96 -3.77 -7.31 26.70
N LYS A 97 -3.21 -8.19 27.55
CA LYS A 97 -1.81 -8.09 27.99
C LYS A 97 -0.92 -8.83 26.99
N ARG A 98 -0.02 -8.10 26.34
CA ARG A 98 0.99 -8.71 25.46
C ARG A 98 1.97 -9.54 26.32
N VAL A 99 2.18 -10.80 25.97
CA VAL A 99 3.16 -11.67 26.64
C VAL A 99 4.60 -11.35 26.18
N GLY A 100 4.76 -10.62 25.07
CA GLY A 100 6.04 -10.16 24.53
C GLY A 100 5.87 -9.04 23.50
N LYS A 101 6.96 -8.64 22.86
CA LYS A 101 6.91 -7.70 21.72
C LYS A 101 6.32 -8.41 20.50
N LEU A 102 5.34 -7.79 19.85
CA LEU A 102 4.87 -8.19 18.53
C LEU A 102 5.85 -7.62 17.50
N VAL A 103 6.48 -8.47 16.72
CA VAL A 103 7.48 -8.06 15.73
C VAL A 103 7.05 -8.54 14.35
N PHE A 104 6.99 -7.61 13.41
CA PHE A 104 6.67 -7.84 12.00
C PHE A 104 7.87 -7.47 11.14
N THR A 105 8.14 -8.24 10.10
CA THR A 105 9.23 -7.95 9.17
C THR A 105 8.67 -7.55 7.82
N TRP A 106 9.11 -6.40 7.32
CA TRP A 106 8.73 -5.86 6.02
C TRP A 106 9.97 -5.48 5.23
N VAL A 107 9.87 -5.54 3.90
CA VAL A 107 10.89 -4.99 3.00
C VAL A 107 10.45 -3.59 2.62
N SER A 108 11.36 -2.62 2.75
CA SER A 108 11.12 -1.25 2.31
C SER A 108 11.26 -1.15 0.78
N ALA A 109 10.25 -0.56 0.14
CA ALA A 109 10.26 -0.13 -1.25
C ALA A 109 11.19 1.08 -1.48
N CYS A 110 11.43 1.89 -0.46
CA CYS A 110 12.30 3.07 -0.52
C CYS A 110 13.80 2.74 -0.40
N GLU A 111 14.18 1.52 -0.04
CA GLU A 111 15.58 1.16 0.19
C GLU A 111 16.11 0.16 -0.85
N ALA A 112 17.20 0.54 -1.53
CA ALA A 112 17.75 -0.17 -2.69
C ALA A 112 18.30 -1.59 -2.41
N LYS A 113 18.37 -2.03 -1.15
CA LYS A 113 19.01 -3.31 -0.75
C LYS A 113 18.04 -4.37 -0.25
N ASN A 114 16.73 -4.17 -0.36
CA ASN A 114 15.72 -5.05 0.25
C ASN A 114 16.01 -5.30 1.74
N GLU A 115 16.43 -4.24 2.44
CA GLU A 115 16.68 -4.37 3.88
C GLU A 115 15.37 -4.72 4.58
N VAL A 116 15.45 -5.76 5.40
CA VAL A 116 14.32 -6.18 6.23
C VAL A 116 14.25 -5.21 7.40
N LYS A 117 13.12 -4.50 7.50
CA LYS A 117 12.81 -3.63 8.61
C LYS A 117 11.88 -4.33 9.58
N MET A 118 12.20 -4.20 10.86
CA MET A 118 11.41 -4.74 11.96
C MET A 118 10.43 -3.67 12.45
N CYS A 119 9.16 -4.02 12.49
CA CYS A 119 8.07 -3.21 13.00
C CYS A 119 7.59 -3.83 14.33
N GLU A 120 7.71 -3.10 15.43
CA GLU A 120 7.32 -3.59 16.76
C GLU A 120 5.87 -3.20 17.18
N ASN A 121 5.12 -2.61 16.25
CA ASN A 121 3.78 -2.07 16.46
C ASN A 121 2.80 -2.64 15.44
N ALA A 122 1.62 -3.08 15.90
CA ALA A 122 0.54 -3.57 15.03
C ALA A 122 0.04 -2.48 14.06
N TRP A 123 0.09 -1.21 14.45
CA TRP A 123 -0.23 -0.10 13.55
C TRP A 123 0.80 0.08 12.42
N SER A 124 2.07 -0.21 12.66
CA SER A 124 3.09 -0.20 11.60
C SER A 124 2.84 -1.29 10.56
N ASP A 125 2.31 -2.42 11.01
CA ASP A 125 1.96 -3.53 10.16
C ASP A 125 0.72 -3.26 9.29
N VAL A 126 -0.30 -2.62 9.87
CA VAL A 126 -1.42 -2.03 9.11
C VAL A 126 -0.89 -1.03 8.08
N GLY A 127 0.02 -0.14 8.50
CA GLY A 127 0.63 0.87 7.64
C GLY A 127 1.32 0.27 6.42
N MET A 128 2.14 -0.77 6.59
CA MET A 128 2.82 -1.43 5.47
C MET A 128 1.87 -2.17 4.53
N ALA A 129 0.78 -2.77 5.05
CA ALA A 129 -0.26 -3.34 4.20
C ALA A 129 -0.97 -2.27 3.35
N VAL A 130 -1.23 -1.09 3.93
CA VAL A 130 -1.83 0.06 3.22
C VAL A 130 -0.86 0.64 2.18
N VAL A 131 0.43 0.77 2.50
CA VAL A 131 1.47 1.14 1.53
C VAL A 131 1.49 0.15 0.36
N SER A 132 1.43 -1.15 0.66
CA SER A 132 1.39 -2.21 -0.36
C SER A 132 0.18 -2.07 -1.29
N LEU A 133 -1.00 -1.76 -0.74
CA LEU A 133 -2.21 -1.51 -1.52
C LEU A 133 -2.04 -0.31 -2.47
N ALA A 134 -1.49 0.79 -1.98
CA ALA A 134 -1.22 1.97 -2.81
C ALA A 134 -0.26 1.66 -3.96
N ILE A 135 0.80 0.90 -3.69
CA ILE A 135 1.75 0.45 -4.71
C ILE A 135 1.08 -0.46 -5.75
N LEU A 136 0.19 -1.36 -5.33
CA LEU A 136 -0.55 -2.22 -6.26
C LEU A 136 -1.45 -1.43 -7.20
N HIS A 137 -2.16 -0.41 -6.70
CA HIS A 137 -2.92 0.52 -7.54
C HIS A 137 -2.01 1.23 -8.55
N ALA A 138 -0.85 1.71 -8.11
CA ALA A 138 0.12 2.36 -9.01
C ALA A 138 0.68 1.39 -10.07
N PHE A 139 0.98 0.15 -9.73
CA PHE A 139 1.43 -0.87 -10.70
C PHE A 139 0.35 -1.22 -11.69
N ARG A 140 -0.89 -1.34 -11.23
CA ARG A 140 -2.05 -1.57 -12.10
C ARG A 140 -2.24 -0.41 -13.07
N ALA A 141 -2.16 0.82 -12.59
CA ALA A 141 -2.21 2.02 -13.42
C ALA A 141 -1.15 1.99 -14.53
N ASN A 142 0.09 1.63 -14.19
CA ASN A 142 1.19 1.50 -15.14
C ASN A 142 0.96 0.36 -16.15
N GLN A 143 0.53 -0.81 -15.68
CA GLN A 143 0.24 -1.95 -16.57
C GLN A 143 -0.92 -1.67 -17.53
N MET A 144 -1.93 -0.91 -17.11
CA MET A 144 -2.97 -0.42 -18.03
C MET A 144 -2.39 0.48 -19.13
N LEU A 145 -1.44 1.37 -18.80
CA LEU A 145 -0.80 2.23 -19.79
C LEU A 145 0.11 1.44 -20.74
N GLU A 146 0.86 0.47 -20.24
CA GLU A 146 1.74 -0.39 -21.04
C GLU A 146 0.95 -1.26 -22.03
N THR A 147 -0.23 -1.74 -21.63
CA THR A 147 -1.10 -2.57 -22.46
C THR A 147 -1.98 -1.77 -23.42
N THR A 148 -2.08 -0.45 -23.25
CA THR A 148 -2.84 0.43 -24.13
C THR A 148 -1.95 0.86 -25.30
N VAL A 149 -2.07 0.19 -26.45
CA VAL A 149 -1.13 0.33 -27.58
C VAL A 149 -1.58 1.41 -28.56
N THR A 150 -2.88 1.64 -28.70
CA THR A 150 -3.42 2.63 -29.64
C THR A 150 -3.84 3.93 -28.96
N ARG A 151 -3.90 5.00 -29.75
CA ARG A 151 -4.39 6.31 -29.29
C ARG A 151 -5.87 6.23 -28.92
N GLU A 152 -6.67 5.56 -29.74
CA GLU A 152 -8.10 5.37 -29.54
C GLU A 152 -8.38 4.67 -28.20
N GLU A 153 -7.73 3.54 -27.92
CA GLU A 153 -7.89 2.81 -26.65
C GLU A 153 -7.51 3.67 -25.44
N PHE A 154 -6.46 4.49 -25.56
CA PHE A 154 -6.01 5.41 -24.52
C PHE A 154 -7.05 6.50 -24.21
N VAL A 155 -7.62 7.11 -25.24
CA VAL A 155 -8.62 8.18 -25.09
C VAL A 155 -9.95 7.64 -24.57
N GLU A 156 -10.39 6.48 -25.05
CA GLU A 156 -11.69 5.91 -24.70
C GLU A 156 -11.72 5.31 -23.29
N SER A 157 -10.68 4.56 -22.90
CA SER A 157 -10.71 3.81 -21.64
C SER A 157 -9.39 3.80 -20.87
N GLY A 158 -8.26 3.51 -21.52
CA GLY A 158 -6.98 3.23 -20.85
C GLY A 158 -6.48 4.39 -19.99
N GLY A 159 -6.50 5.61 -20.54
CA GLY A 159 -6.05 6.80 -19.80
C GLY A 159 -6.97 7.16 -18.64
N LYS A 160 -8.29 7.03 -18.80
CA LYS A 160 -9.25 7.32 -17.72
C LYS A 160 -9.13 6.31 -16.58
N SER A 161 -9.02 5.02 -16.90
CA SER A 161 -8.89 3.94 -15.91
C SER A 161 -7.56 4.02 -15.17
N SER A 162 -6.45 4.23 -15.89
CA SER A 162 -5.13 4.40 -15.26
C SER A 162 -5.08 5.64 -14.33
N ALA A 163 -5.62 6.78 -14.78
CA ALA A 163 -5.70 7.97 -13.92
C ALA A 163 -6.62 7.77 -12.70
N ALA A 164 -7.62 6.90 -12.77
CA ALA A 164 -8.43 6.53 -11.61
C ALA A 164 -7.62 5.71 -10.61
N GLU A 165 -6.84 4.73 -11.08
CA GLU A 165 -5.96 3.91 -10.22
C GLU A 165 -4.89 4.73 -9.50
N PHE A 166 -4.23 5.67 -10.17
CA PHE A 166 -3.31 6.58 -9.50
C PHE A 166 -3.97 7.45 -8.43
N ARG A 167 -5.24 7.86 -8.65
CA ARG A 167 -6.02 8.58 -7.62
C ARG A 167 -6.39 7.67 -6.46
N CYS A 168 -6.71 6.41 -6.71
CA CYS A 168 -6.91 5.42 -5.64
C CYS A 168 -5.63 5.26 -4.82
N ALA A 169 -4.46 5.10 -5.46
CA ALA A 169 -3.17 5.02 -4.77
C ALA A 169 -2.91 6.25 -3.89
N ALA A 170 -3.15 7.46 -4.42
CA ALA A 170 -3.04 8.69 -3.64
C ALA A 170 -4.01 8.72 -2.45
N GLY A 171 -5.27 8.34 -2.65
CA GLY A 171 -6.28 8.29 -1.57
C GLY A 171 -5.90 7.31 -0.46
N VAL A 172 -5.36 6.15 -0.81
CA VAL A 172 -4.87 5.14 0.15
C VAL A 172 -3.69 5.69 0.96
N MET A 173 -2.76 6.43 0.34
CA MET A 173 -1.68 7.11 1.06
C MET A 173 -2.20 8.25 1.95
N ASP A 174 -3.25 8.95 1.53
CA ASP A 174 -3.88 10.01 2.32
C ASP A 174 -4.53 9.45 3.60
N GLU A 175 -5.16 8.27 3.51
CA GLU A 175 -5.67 7.50 4.65
C GLU A 175 -4.53 7.07 5.59
N LEU A 176 -3.41 6.56 5.04
CA LEU A 176 -2.21 6.24 5.83
C LEU A 176 -1.77 7.44 6.66
N ILE A 177 -1.59 8.60 6.03
CA ILE A 177 -1.10 9.83 6.67
C ILE A 177 -2.06 10.32 7.75
N LYS A 178 -3.37 10.36 7.46
CA LYS A 178 -4.36 11.00 8.33
C LYS A 178 -4.85 10.09 9.46
N VAL A 179 -4.93 8.78 9.21
CA VAL A 179 -5.59 7.83 10.10
C VAL A 179 -4.59 6.89 10.77
N ILE A 180 -3.62 6.34 10.04
CA ILE A 180 -2.74 5.29 10.58
C ILE A 180 -1.48 5.86 11.25
N LEU A 181 -0.76 6.77 10.59
CA LEU A 181 0.49 7.31 11.09
C LEU A 181 0.38 7.94 12.49
N PRO A 182 -0.72 8.62 12.89
CA PRO A 182 -0.86 9.13 14.26
C PRO A 182 -0.80 8.07 15.36
N HIS A 183 -1.06 6.80 15.05
CA HIS A 183 -0.95 5.68 15.99
C HIS A 183 0.45 5.02 16.00
N ILE A 184 1.32 5.41 15.07
CA ILE A 184 2.71 4.96 15.00
C ILE A 184 3.56 6.02 15.69
N LYS A 185 3.89 5.79 16.96
CA LYS A 185 4.81 6.68 17.68
C LYS A 185 6.20 6.59 17.05
N GLU A 186 6.82 7.75 16.82
CA GLU A 186 8.18 7.87 16.31
C GLU A 186 9.25 7.48 17.37
N GLU A 187 9.19 6.25 17.90
CA GLU A 187 10.32 5.65 18.63
C GLU A 187 10.82 4.33 17.99
N GLY A 188 11.94 4.36 17.25
CA GLY A 188 12.57 3.18 16.61
C GLY A 188 12.94 3.34 15.12
N SER A 189 13.40 2.25 14.48
CA SER A 189 13.68 2.20 13.03
C SER A 189 12.52 1.52 12.27
N TYR A 190 11.44 2.24 12.00
CA TYR A 190 10.39 1.75 11.09
C TYR A 190 10.79 1.98 9.63
N PRO A 191 10.15 1.26 8.69
CA PRO A 191 10.30 1.50 7.27
C PRO A 191 10.12 2.99 6.92
N PRO A 192 10.96 3.56 6.04
CA PRO A 192 10.86 4.96 5.61
C PRO A 192 9.47 5.36 5.12
N GLU A 193 8.73 4.44 4.51
CA GLU A 193 7.37 4.65 4.00
C GLU A 193 6.36 5.03 5.08
N LEU A 194 6.66 4.69 6.34
CA LEU A 194 5.83 5.03 7.50
C LEU A 194 6.21 6.39 8.11
N GLN A 195 7.14 7.13 7.51
CA GLN A 195 7.42 8.51 7.88
C GLN A 195 6.46 9.43 7.15
N THR A 196 5.88 10.39 7.87
CA THR A 196 4.89 11.33 7.31
C THR A 196 5.40 12.06 6.06
N THR A 197 6.67 12.45 6.04
CA THR A 197 7.31 13.13 4.90
C THR A 197 7.40 12.24 3.68
N VAL A 198 7.81 10.98 3.83
CA VAL A 198 7.93 10.01 2.74
C VAL A 198 6.54 9.61 2.23
N ALA A 199 5.60 9.31 3.13
CA ALA A 199 4.22 8.99 2.77
C ALA A 199 3.55 10.13 1.99
N THR A 200 3.77 11.38 2.41
CA THR A 200 3.29 12.58 1.71
C THR A 200 3.91 12.69 0.31
N ALA A 201 5.23 12.48 0.20
CA ALA A 201 5.91 12.50 -1.09
C ALA A 201 5.40 11.41 -2.04
N MET A 202 5.17 10.20 -1.55
CA MET A 202 4.57 9.10 -2.33
C MET A 202 3.16 9.43 -2.81
N ARG A 203 2.31 9.99 -1.95
CA ARG A 203 0.98 10.49 -2.33
C ARG A 203 1.08 11.52 -3.46
N ASP A 204 1.95 12.50 -3.30
CA ASP A 204 2.08 13.59 -4.26
C ASP A 204 2.62 13.10 -5.61
N ILE A 205 3.49 12.09 -5.60
CA ILE A 205 3.90 11.37 -6.82
C ILE A 205 2.69 10.72 -7.49
N PHE A 206 1.85 9.97 -6.77
CA PHE A 206 0.67 9.33 -7.36
C PHE A 206 -0.33 10.36 -7.92
N ILE A 207 -0.51 11.49 -7.25
CA ILE A 207 -1.32 12.61 -7.78
C ILE A 207 -0.72 13.15 -9.08
N ALA A 208 0.59 13.39 -9.09
CA ALA A 208 1.30 13.91 -10.26
C ALA A 208 1.20 12.95 -11.46
N GLU A 209 1.41 11.65 -11.25
CA GLU A 209 1.27 10.62 -12.29
C GLU A 209 -0.16 10.58 -12.85
N GLY A 210 -1.18 10.57 -11.99
CA GLY A 210 -2.58 10.62 -12.41
C GLY A 210 -2.93 11.89 -13.22
N LEU A 211 -2.37 13.04 -12.83
CA LEU A 211 -2.52 14.29 -13.56
C LEU A 211 -1.83 14.25 -14.93
N GLN A 212 -0.62 13.69 -15.02
CA GLN A 212 0.09 13.53 -16.29
C GLN A 212 -0.73 12.70 -17.29
N VAL A 213 -1.31 11.57 -16.85
CA VAL A 213 -2.18 10.74 -17.68
C VAL A 213 -3.42 11.54 -18.13
N THR A 214 -4.03 12.30 -17.22
CA THR A 214 -5.21 13.13 -17.51
C THR A 214 -4.92 14.22 -18.54
N ILE A 215 -3.78 14.92 -18.40
CA ILE A 215 -3.34 15.96 -19.34
C ILE A 215 -3.08 15.34 -20.70
N LYS A 216 -2.33 14.22 -20.76
CA LYS A 216 -2.07 13.51 -22.02
C LYS A 216 -3.39 13.13 -22.68
N LYS A 217 -4.34 12.54 -21.95
CA LYS A 217 -5.68 12.21 -22.48
C LYS A 217 -6.38 13.45 -23.03
N ALA A 218 -6.39 14.56 -22.31
CA ALA A 218 -7.07 15.79 -22.75
C ALA A 218 -6.48 16.34 -24.06
N VAL A 219 -5.15 16.32 -24.19
CA VAL A 219 -4.46 16.71 -25.43
C VAL A 219 -4.83 15.79 -26.59
N GLU A 220 -4.83 14.48 -26.35
CA GLU A 220 -5.20 13.48 -27.37
C GLU A 220 -6.68 13.58 -27.78
N ASP A 221 -7.57 13.97 -26.86
CA ASP A 221 -9.01 14.19 -27.08
C ASP A 221 -9.32 15.54 -27.79
N GLY A 222 -8.28 16.31 -28.16
CA GLY A 222 -8.43 17.59 -28.85
C GLY A 222 -8.89 18.74 -27.94
N THR A 223 -8.77 18.59 -26.61
CA THR A 223 -9.07 19.69 -25.68
C THR A 223 -8.10 20.85 -25.93
N PRO A 224 -8.58 22.11 -26.00
CA PRO A 224 -7.70 23.27 -26.21
C PRO A 224 -6.57 23.31 -25.19
N LEU A 225 -5.34 23.60 -25.64
CA LEU A 225 -4.12 23.63 -24.81
C LEU A 225 -4.26 24.51 -23.56
N VAL A 226 -5.07 25.56 -23.61
CA VAL A 226 -5.37 26.42 -22.45
C VAL A 226 -6.14 25.66 -21.35
N GLY A 227 -7.06 24.77 -21.72
CA GLY A 227 -7.76 23.88 -20.79
C GLY A 227 -6.82 22.81 -20.22
N ALA A 228 -5.95 22.23 -21.04
CA ALA A 228 -4.94 21.28 -20.58
C ALA A 228 -3.88 21.93 -19.67
N ALA A 229 -3.44 23.16 -19.98
CA ALA A 229 -2.49 23.91 -19.18
C ALA A 229 -3.05 24.29 -17.79
N ARG A 230 -4.37 24.49 -17.67
CA ARG A 230 -5.03 24.69 -16.36
C ARG A 230 -5.01 23.42 -15.50
N LEU A 231 -5.01 22.23 -16.10
CA LEU A 231 -4.88 20.96 -15.39
C LEU A 231 -3.44 20.70 -14.92
N SER A 232 -2.44 21.29 -15.58
CA SER A 232 -1.03 21.20 -15.16
C SER A 232 -0.64 22.12 -14.00
N ILE A 233 -1.53 23.02 -13.57
CA ILE A 233 -1.32 23.85 -12.37
C ILE A 233 -2.05 23.14 -11.21
N PRO A 234 -1.36 22.53 -10.24
CA PRO A 234 -2.02 21.88 -9.12
C PRO A 234 -2.79 22.94 -8.32
N THR A 235 -4.11 22.81 -8.23
CA THR A 235 -4.99 23.73 -7.50
C THR A 235 -4.86 23.61 -5.97
N HIS A 236 -3.84 22.93 -5.46
CA HIS A 236 -3.63 22.64 -4.04
C HIS A 236 -2.31 23.17 -3.47
N PHE A 237 -1.55 23.97 -4.21
CA PHE A 237 -0.58 24.87 -3.59
C PHE A 237 -1.29 26.17 -3.25
N PRO A 238 -1.59 26.47 -1.96
CA PRO A 238 -1.77 27.86 -1.58
C PRO A 238 -0.46 28.55 -1.96
N ILE A 239 -0.56 29.55 -2.83
CA ILE A 239 0.53 30.49 -3.07
C ILE A 239 0.86 31.07 -1.68
N LEU A 240 2.04 30.72 -1.16
CA LEU A 240 2.60 31.32 0.05
C LEU A 240 2.76 32.84 -0.13
#